data_AF-A0A7G2CN83-F1
#
_entry.id   AF-A0A7G2CN83-F1
#
_cell.length_a   1.000
_cell.length_b   1.000
_cell.length_c   1.000
_cell.angle_alpha   90.00
_cell.angle_beta   90.00
_cell.angle_gamma   90.00
#
_symmetry.space_group_name_H-M   'P 1'
#
loop_
_entity.id
_entity.type
_entity.pdbx_description
1 polymer ?
#
loop_
_entity_poly.entity_id
_entity_poly.type
_entity_poly.pdbx_seq_one_letter_code
_entity_poly.pdbx_strand_id
1 'polypeptide(L)'
;MVNQTRLCCMMGSSSSMATALTNAIHHCNHRNAFGGALSEKPLMQNVLTDLALESEACLALTMRVASSFNEGSRLGKDYMRLAVAVGKYITTKRCPAFTYECLECMGGNGYLEDFPLARYFRQSPLNAIWEGSGNVMVLDVFRTILKSPSCLQAVAADVTACQHPKLNEELKDVLQTIQKSSPQDAEVSGRMLVERVGVLLQAAALYHSGGDQTVFDRFVASRVGGRRGVQFGTLEEEFSG
;
A
#
# COMPACT_ATOMS: atom_id res chain seq x y z
N MET A 1 -2.64 -4.15 22.82
CA MET A 1 -1.76 -2.97 22.90
C MET A 1 -0.92 -2.83 21.62
N VAL A 2 0.02 -3.74 21.33
CA VAL A 2 0.91 -3.63 20.13
C VAL A 2 0.15 -3.59 18.79
N ASN A 3 -0.92 -4.38 18.61
CA ASN A 3 -1.68 -4.33 17.35
C ASN A 3 -2.38 -2.98 17.13
N GLN A 4 -2.80 -2.30 18.19
CA GLN A 4 -3.43 -0.98 18.07
C GLN A 4 -2.40 0.10 17.69
N THR A 5 -1.20 0.07 18.27
CA THR A 5 -0.12 1.01 17.90
C THR A 5 0.35 0.79 16.46
N ARG A 6 0.40 -0.47 16.00
CA ARG A 6 0.68 -0.79 14.59
C ARG A 6 -0.38 -0.26 13.63
N LEU A 7 -1.66 -0.33 14.00
CA LEU A 7 -2.74 0.32 13.25
C LEU A 7 -2.57 1.85 13.22
N CYS A 8 -2.17 2.48 14.33
CA CYS A 8 -1.86 3.92 14.34
C CYS A 8 -0.72 4.28 13.38
N CYS A 9 0.32 3.44 13.27
CA CYS A 9 1.38 3.64 12.28
C CYS A 9 0.84 3.61 10.84
N MET A 10 -0.09 2.70 10.54
CA MET A 10 -0.76 2.67 9.23
C MET A 10 -1.55 3.96 8.99
N MET A 11 -2.40 4.36 9.94
CA MET A 11 -3.20 5.59 9.85
C MET A 11 -2.34 6.84 9.66
N GLY A 12 -1.25 6.96 10.41
CA GLY A 12 -0.33 8.09 10.29
C GLY A 12 0.37 8.15 8.93
N SER A 13 0.79 6.99 8.40
CA SER A 13 1.44 6.92 7.09
C SER A 13 0.46 7.14 5.93
N SER A 14 -0.71 6.51 5.94
CA SER A 14 -1.72 6.70 4.87
C SER A 14 -2.23 8.15 4.83
N SER A 15 -2.45 8.78 5.99
CA SER A 15 -2.82 10.19 6.07
C SER A 15 -1.70 11.13 5.59
N SER A 16 -0.43 10.81 5.90
CA SER A 16 0.73 11.56 5.41
C SER A 16 0.85 11.48 3.89
N MET A 17 0.64 10.29 3.31
CA MET A 17 0.63 10.10 1.86
C MET A 17 -0.47 10.93 1.19
N ALA A 18 -1.71 10.84 1.68
CA ALA A 18 -2.82 11.63 1.13
C ALA A 18 -2.56 13.15 1.22
N THR A 19 -1.98 13.62 2.32
CA THR A 19 -1.62 15.04 2.48
C THR A 19 -0.51 15.45 1.51
N ALA A 20 0.52 14.61 1.36
CA ALA A 20 1.63 14.89 0.46
C ALA A 20 1.16 14.97 -1.00
N LEU A 21 0.31 14.03 -1.41
CA LEU A 21 -0.28 13.99 -2.74
C LEU A 21 -1.16 15.21 -3.02
N THR A 22 -1.99 15.62 -2.05
CA THR A 22 -2.86 16.80 -2.19
C THR A 22 -2.04 18.06 -2.50
N ASN A 23 -0.91 18.25 -1.81
CA ASN A 23 0.00 19.38 -2.06
C ASN A 23 0.66 19.29 -3.44
N ALA A 24 1.10 18.09 -3.84
CA ALA A 24 1.71 17.87 -5.15
C ALA A 24 0.72 18.14 -6.30
N ILE A 25 -0.50 17.61 -6.22
CA ILE A 25 -1.56 17.85 -7.21
C ILE A 25 -1.90 19.33 -7.28
N HIS A 26 -2.09 19.98 -6.12
CA HIS A 26 -2.38 21.41 -6.08
C HIS A 26 -1.27 22.23 -6.75
N HIS A 27 -0.01 21.93 -6.47
CA HIS A 27 1.13 22.59 -7.11
C HIS A 27 1.11 22.38 -8.63
N CYS A 28 0.94 21.14 -9.09
CA CYS A 28 0.96 20.80 -10.51
C CYS A 28 -0.19 21.44 -11.31
N ASN A 29 -1.34 21.68 -10.68
CA ASN A 29 -2.47 22.38 -11.30
C ASN A 29 -2.22 23.87 -11.55
N HIS A 30 -1.31 24.51 -10.80
CA HIS A 30 -1.05 25.95 -10.90
C HIS A 30 0.32 26.27 -11.48
N ARG A 31 1.25 25.31 -11.46
CA ARG A 31 2.59 25.49 -11.99
C ARG A 31 2.59 25.25 -13.49
N ASN A 32 2.98 26.29 -14.24
CA ASN A 32 3.17 26.19 -15.68
C ASN A 32 4.61 25.80 -16.05
N ALA A 33 4.75 24.87 -16.99
CA ALA A 33 6.00 24.52 -17.65
C ALA A 33 5.72 23.99 -19.06
N PHE A 34 6.64 24.19 -20.00
CA PHE A 34 6.48 23.75 -21.39
C PHE A 34 5.14 24.18 -22.01
N GLY A 35 4.75 25.45 -21.76
CA GLY A 35 3.57 26.06 -22.38
C GLY A 35 2.19 25.65 -21.84
N GLY A 36 2.10 25.02 -20.65
CA GLY A 36 0.81 24.72 -20.01
C GLY A 36 0.98 24.31 -18.55
N ALA A 37 -0.12 23.97 -17.87
CA ALA A 37 -0.05 23.48 -16.50
C ALA A 37 0.67 22.13 -16.46
N LEU A 38 1.42 21.86 -15.39
CA LEU A 38 2.12 20.57 -15.23
C LEU A 38 1.12 19.41 -15.20
N SER A 39 -0.04 19.58 -14.57
CA SER A 39 -1.10 18.55 -14.54
C SER A 39 -1.72 18.23 -15.89
N GLU A 40 -1.47 19.02 -16.93
CA GLU A 40 -1.89 18.75 -18.31
C GLU A 40 -0.82 17.99 -19.10
N LYS A 41 0.37 17.78 -18.53
CA LYS A 41 1.44 17.04 -19.20
C LYS A 41 1.24 15.54 -18.98
N PRO A 42 1.15 14.71 -20.04
CA PRO A 42 0.89 13.27 -19.90
C PRO A 42 1.86 12.55 -18.97
N LEU A 43 3.14 12.95 -19.00
CA LEU A 43 4.16 12.40 -18.10
C LEU A 43 3.84 12.67 -16.62
N MET A 44 3.43 13.90 -16.30
CA MET A 44 3.05 14.27 -14.93
C MET A 44 1.73 13.62 -14.51
N GLN A 45 0.77 13.52 -15.43
CA GLN A 45 -0.47 12.78 -15.19
C GLN A 45 -0.18 11.33 -14.81
N ASN A 46 0.72 10.65 -15.53
CA ASN A 46 1.11 9.28 -15.18
C ASN A 46 1.66 9.19 -13.75
N VAL A 47 2.58 10.07 -13.35
CA VAL A 47 3.13 10.13 -11.98
C VAL A 47 2.04 10.38 -10.94
N LEU A 48 1.20 11.41 -11.14
CA LEU A 48 0.15 11.77 -10.19
C LEU A 48 -0.93 10.69 -10.08
N THR A 49 -1.30 10.04 -11.19
CA THR A 49 -2.24 8.91 -11.20
C THR A 49 -1.65 7.72 -10.46
N ASP A 50 -0.37 7.42 -10.68
CA ASP A 50 0.30 6.30 -10.01
C ASP A 50 0.39 6.50 -8.49
N LEU A 51 0.68 7.74 -8.06
CA LEU A 51 0.62 8.13 -6.65
C LEU A 51 -0.82 8.10 -6.11
N ALA A 52 -1.82 8.53 -6.87
CA ALA A 52 -3.22 8.47 -6.44
C ALA A 52 -3.67 7.02 -6.19
N LEU A 53 -3.37 6.09 -7.10
CA LEU A 53 -3.68 4.67 -6.94
C LEU A 53 -3.04 4.09 -5.66
N GLU A 54 -1.78 4.42 -5.39
CA GLU A 54 -1.07 3.96 -4.19
C GLU A 54 -1.65 4.56 -2.90
N SER A 55 -2.03 5.84 -2.92
CA SER A 55 -2.64 6.54 -1.78
C SER A 55 -3.99 5.92 -1.41
N GLU A 56 -4.87 5.74 -2.40
CA GLU A 56 -6.19 5.11 -2.22
C GLU A 56 -6.06 3.68 -1.69
N ALA A 57 -5.17 2.88 -2.27
CA ALA A 57 -4.90 1.51 -1.84
C ALA A 57 -4.45 1.43 -0.37
N CYS A 58 -3.51 2.29 0.04
CA CYS A 58 -3.02 2.36 1.42
C CYS A 58 -4.10 2.82 2.41
N LEU A 59 -4.94 3.80 2.03
CA LEU A 59 -6.04 4.27 2.86
C LEU A 59 -7.12 3.20 3.01
N ALA A 60 -7.55 2.59 1.90
CA ALA A 60 -8.54 1.51 1.89
C ALA A 60 -8.10 0.34 2.78
N LEU A 61 -6.85 -0.12 2.62
CA LEU A 61 -6.30 -1.18 3.47
C LEU A 61 -6.31 -0.78 4.95
N THR A 62 -5.91 0.46 5.26
CA THR A 62 -5.87 0.96 6.63
C THR A 62 -7.27 0.95 7.27
N MET A 63 -8.29 1.42 6.54
CA MET A 63 -9.67 1.44 7.04
C MET A 63 -10.25 0.02 7.15
N ARG A 64 -9.93 -0.88 6.21
CA ARG A 64 -10.33 -2.28 6.29
C ARG A 64 -9.71 -3.01 7.48
N VAL A 65 -8.42 -2.77 7.74
CA VAL A 65 -7.78 -3.32 8.95
C VAL A 65 -8.39 -2.69 10.20
N ALA A 66 -8.64 -1.38 10.23
CA ALA A 66 -9.29 -0.73 11.36
C ALA A 66 -10.67 -1.35 11.67
N SER A 67 -11.49 -1.63 10.65
CA SER A 67 -12.82 -2.23 10.84
C SER A 67 -12.77 -3.65 11.42
N SER A 68 -11.65 -4.36 11.26
CA SER A 68 -11.43 -5.67 11.89
C SER A 68 -11.19 -5.62 13.40
N PHE A 69 -10.90 -4.45 13.97
CA PHE A 69 -10.75 -4.25 15.42
C PHE A 69 -12.10 -4.05 16.14
N ASN A 70 -13.17 -3.76 15.41
CA ASN A 70 -14.50 -3.55 16.00
C ASN A 70 -15.09 -4.86 16.53
N GLU A 71 -15.79 -4.78 17.66
CA GLU A 71 -16.56 -5.92 18.17
C GLU A 71 -17.62 -6.36 17.16
N GLY A 72 -17.76 -7.68 16.98
CA GLY A 72 -18.69 -8.25 15.99
C GLY A 72 -18.26 -8.07 14.53
N SER A 73 -17.03 -7.63 14.25
CA SER A 73 -16.52 -7.52 12.88
C SER A 73 -16.64 -8.82 12.10
N ARG A 74 -17.18 -8.74 10.88
CA ARG A 74 -17.35 -9.89 9.97
C ARG A 74 -16.01 -10.50 9.52
N LEU A 75 -14.94 -9.70 9.55
CA LEU A 75 -13.57 -10.15 9.22
C LEU A 75 -12.99 -11.05 10.32
N GLY A 76 -13.42 -10.86 11.57
CA GLY A 76 -12.97 -11.63 12.70
C GLY A 76 -11.54 -11.33 13.17
N LYS A 77 -11.19 -11.90 14.33
CA LYS A 77 -9.89 -11.68 14.98
C LYS A 77 -8.71 -12.27 14.21
N ASP A 78 -8.95 -13.34 13.45
CA ASP A 78 -7.91 -14.03 12.69
C ASP A 78 -7.44 -13.22 11.49
N TYR A 79 -8.34 -12.55 10.78
CA TYR A 79 -7.98 -11.55 9.77
C TYR A 79 -7.17 -10.41 10.41
N MET A 80 -7.69 -9.81 11.49
CA MET A 80 -7.06 -8.67 12.17
C MET A 80 -5.60 -8.96 12.55
N ARG A 81 -5.33 -10.15 13.11
CA ARG A 81 -4.00 -10.57 13.57
C ARG A 81 -2.96 -10.57 12.46
N LEU A 82 -3.30 -11.08 11.27
CA LEU A 82 -2.36 -11.14 10.16
C LEU A 82 -2.32 -9.81 9.40
N ALA A 83 -3.49 -9.26 9.08
CA ALA A 83 -3.62 -8.10 8.21
C ALA A 83 -2.97 -6.84 8.80
N VAL A 84 -2.95 -6.68 10.14
CA VAL A 84 -2.27 -5.52 10.75
C VAL A 84 -0.75 -5.56 10.59
N ALA A 85 -0.13 -6.74 10.64
CA ALA A 85 1.32 -6.87 10.47
C ALA A 85 1.72 -6.66 9.00
N VAL A 86 0.98 -7.27 8.08
CA VAL A 86 1.17 -7.07 6.62
C VAL A 86 0.90 -5.62 6.23
N GLY A 87 -0.22 -5.06 6.69
CA GLY A 87 -0.63 -3.69 6.40
C GLY A 87 0.35 -2.65 6.93
N LYS A 88 0.86 -2.81 8.16
CA LYS A 88 1.92 -1.95 8.68
C LYS A 88 3.17 -2.04 7.80
N TYR A 89 3.60 -3.25 7.43
CA TYR A 89 4.78 -3.43 6.59
C TYR A 89 4.66 -2.66 5.28
N ILE A 90 3.61 -2.91 4.49
CA ILE A 90 3.48 -2.33 3.15
C ILE A 90 3.25 -0.81 3.21
N THR A 91 2.27 -0.34 3.99
CA THR A 91 1.91 1.08 4.03
C THR A 91 3.06 1.95 4.55
N THR A 92 3.73 1.54 5.62
CA THR A 92 4.79 2.37 6.23
C THR A 92 6.10 2.31 5.44
N LYS A 93 6.41 1.20 4.75
CA LYS A 93 7.61 1.10 3.91
C LYS A 93 7.48 1.86 2.59
N ARG A 94 6.26 2.03 2.07
CA ARG A 94 5.99 2.82 0.86
C ARG A 94 6.02 4.33 1.11
N CYS A 95 5.66 4.77 2.32
CA CYS A 95 5.54 6.19 2.67
C CYS A 95 6.77 7.06 2.31
N PRO A 96 8.04 6.66 2.55
CA PRO A 96 9.17 7.53 2.23
C PRO A 96 9.38 7.80 0.74
N ALA A 97 9.37 6.75 -0.08
CA ALA A 97 9.50 6.90 -1.53
C ALA A 97 8.31 7.66 -2.13
N PHE A 98 7.11 7.42 -1.60
CA PHE A 98 5.91 8.17 -1.99
C PHE A 98 6.03 9.66 -1.70
N THR A 99 6.40 10.02 -0.46
CA THR A 99 6.51 11.43 -0.07
C THR A 99 7.66 12.12 -0.78
N TYR A 100 8.73 11.40 -1.09
CA TYR A 100 9.83 11.90 -1.94
C TYR A 100 9.32 12.29 -3.33
N GLU A 101 8.56 11.43 -4.00
CA GLU A 101 8.04 11.73 -5.34
C GLU A 101 7.10 12.96 -5.32
N CYS A 102 6.25 13.07 -4.30
CA CYS A 102 5.41 14.27 -4.10
C CYS A 102 6.25 15.54 -3.88
N LEU A 103 7.39 15.42 -3.19
CA LEU A 103 8.32 16.52 -2.97
C LEU A 103 8.95 16.94 -4.31
N GLU A 104 9.37 15.98 -5.13
CA GLU A 104 9.94 16.21 -6.45
C GLU A 104 8.94 16.89 -7.40
N CYS A 105 7.65 16.54 -7.33
CA CYS A 105 6.58 17.21 -8.09
C CYS A 105 6.47 18.71 -7.78
N MET A 106 6.89 19.15 -6.59
CA MET A 106 6.92 20.57 -6.19
C MET A 106 8.23 21.29 -6.57
N GLY A 107 9.19 20.57 -7.15
CA GLY A 107 10.53 21.06 -7.47
C GLY A 107 11.28 21.55 -6.22
N GLY A 108 12.13 22.57 -6.39
CA GLY A 108 12.97 23.10 -5.31
C GLY A 108 12.19 23.56 -4.07
N ASN A 109 10.97 24.06 -4.23
CA ASN A 109 10.13 24.49 -3.11
C ASN A 109 9.76 23.31 -2.20
N GLY A 110 9.58 22.10 -2.75
CA GLY A 110 9.28 20.92 -1.94
C GLY A 110 10.39 20.59 -0.93
N TYR A 111 11.64 20.93 -1.26
CA TYR A 111 12.80 20.66 -0.41
C TYR A 111 13.00 21.71 0.70
N LEU A 112 12.43 22.90 0.55
CA LEU A 112 12.56 23.96 1.53
C LEU A 112 11.66 23.68 2.75
N GLU A 113 12.22 23.87 3.94
CA GLU A 113 11.53 23.66 5.22
C GLU A 113 10.37 24.64 5.47
N ASP A 114 10.31 25.74 4.70
CA ASP A 114 9.18 26.67 4.70
C ASP A 114 7.91 26.06 4.08
N PHE A 115 8.05 24.99 3.29
CA PHE A 115 6.95 24.23 2.72
C PHE A 115 6.69 22.95 3.50
N PRO A 116 5.42 22.49 3.59
CA PRO A 116 5.06 21.39 4.48
C PRO A 116 5.71 20.04 4.10
N LEU A 117 6.02 19.80 2.82
CA LEU A 117 6.46 18.48 2.35
C LEU A 117 7.83 18.06 2.87
N ALA A 118 8.76 18.99 3.10
CA ALA A 118 10.05 18.67 3.71
C ALA A 118 9.88 18.00 5.09
N ARG A 119 8.95 18.51 5.90
CA ARG A 119 8.59 17.90 7.19
C ARG A 119 7.96 16.52 7.03
N TYR A 120 6.99 16.36 6.11
CA TYR A 120 6.37 15.06 5.86
C TYR A 120 7.38 14.02 5.40
N PHE A 121 8.33 14.40 4.54
CA PHE A 121 9.39 13.50 4.10
C PHE A 121 10.26 13.04 5.27
N ARG A 122 10.73 13.96 6.12
CA ARG A 122 11.51 13.60 7.33
C ARG A 122 10.75 12.70 8.29
N GLN A 123 9.43 12.88 8.40
CA GLN A 123 8.56 12.09 9.27
C GLN A 123 8.27 10.68 8.70
N SER A 124 8.23 10.54 7.38
CA SER A 124 7.78 9.34 6.67
C SER A 124 8.43 8.00 7.11
N PRO A 125 9.73 7.92 7.49
CA PRO A 125 10.34 6.65 7.87
C PRO A 125 9.97 6.21 9.29
N LEU A 126 9.51 7.13 10.15
CA LEU A 126 9.34 6.87 11.58
C LEU A 126 8.38 5.71 11.84
N ASN A 127 7.20 5.73 11.23
CA ASN A 127 6.16 4.70 11.43
C ASN A 127 6.61 3.31 10.98
N ALA A 128 7.62 3.25 10.12
CA ALA A 128 8.18 2.02 9.60
C ALA A 128 9.32 1.47 10.49
N ILE A 129 9.84 2.28 11.40
CA ILE A 129 10.85 1.93 12.41
C ILE A 129 10.17 1.64 13.75
N TRP A 130 9.23 2.50 14.14
CA TRP A 130 8.46 2.41 15.39
C TRP A 130 7.60 1.15 15.47
N GLU A 131 7.48 0.59 16.68
CA GLU A 131 6.65 -0.59 17.02
C GLU A 131 6.83 -1.77 16.04
N GLY A 132 8.11 -2.12 15.82
CA GLY A 132 8.54 -3.24 15.01
C GLY A 132 8.89 -2.84 13.58
N SER A 133 10.19 -2.90 13.27
CA SER A 133 10.72 -2.58 11.95
C SER A 133 10.26 -3.59 10.89
N GLY A 134 10.57 -3.33 9.62
CA GLY A 134 10.08 -4.16 8.50
C GLY A 134 10.35 -5.66 8.65
N ASN A 135 11.57 -6.04 9.06
CA ASN A 135 11.90 -7.45 9.31
C ASN A 135 11.07 -8.05 10.44
N VAL A 136 10.83 -7.29 11.51
CA VAL A 136 10.02 -7.75 12.65
C VAL A 136 8.58 -8.01 12.21
N MET A 137 8.01 -7.18 11.33
CA MET A 137 6.66 -7.42 10.78
C MET A 137 6.63 -8.69 9.93
N VAL A 138 7.62 -8.89 9.08
CA VAL A 138 7.71 -10.08 8.22
C VAL A 138 7.81 -11.35 9.05
N LEU A 139 8.71 -11.38 10.04
CA LEU A 139 8.85 -12.52 10.95
C LEU A 139 7.57 -12.78 11.75
N ASP A 140 6.87 -11.72 12.18
CA ASP A 140 5.61 -11.86 12.93
C ASP A 140 4.47 -12.43 12.06
N VAL A 141 4.45 -12.10 10.77
CA VAL A 141 3.52 -12.71 9.79
C VAL A 141 3.74 -14.22 9.72
N PHE A 142 4.98 -14.68 9.47
CA PHE A 142 5.26 -16.12 9.40
C PHE A 142 5.03 -16.83 10.73
N ARG A 143 5.42 -16.20 11.84
CA ARG A 143 5.15 -16.73 13.18
C ARG A 143 3.64 -16.90 13.42
N THR A 144 2.82 -15.96 12.96
CA THR A 144 1.36 -16.01 13.07
C THR A 144 0.79 -17.12 12.20
N ILE A 145 1.26 -17.26 10.96
CA ILE A 145 0.84 -18.34 10.04
C ILE A 145 1.15 -19.71 10.64
N LEU A 146 2.35 -19.92 11.18
CA LEU A 146 2.77 -21.18 11.78
C LEU A 146 1.95 -21.54 13.03
N LYS A 147 1.66 -20.56 13.88
CA LYS A 147 0.89 -20.77 15.12
C LYS A 147 -0.61 -20.89 14.89
N SER A 148 -1.14 -20.20 13.89
CA SER A 148 -2.57 -20.09 13.64
C SER A 148 -2.84 -20.02 12.14
N PRO A 149 -2.83 -21.16 11.44
CA PRO A 149 -3.07 -21.23 10.00
C PRO A 149 -4.42 -20.62 9.57
N SER A 150 -5.42 -20.58 10.46
CA SER A 150 -6.71 -19.93 10.24
C SER A 150 -6.60 -18.43 9.91
N CYS A 151 -5.54 -17.76 10.39
CA CYS A 151 -5.28 -16.35 10.07
C CYS A 151 -4.98 -16.15 8.57
N LEU A 152 -4.21 -17.05 7.96
CA LEU A 152 -3.95 -17.02 6.52
C LEU A 152 -5.21 -17.35 5.72
N GLN A 153 -6.02 -18.30 6.20
CA GLN A 153 -7.29 -18.65 5.58
C GLN A 153 -8.27 -17.46 5.59
N ALA A 154 -8.33 -16.70 6.68
CA ALA A 154 -9.19 -15.52 6.79
C ALA A 154 -8.79 -14.42 5.78
N VAL A 155 -7.49 -14.16 5.64
CA VAL A 155 -6.97 -13.23 4.62
C VAL A 155 -7.22 -13.75 3.20
N ALA A 156 -7.01 -15.05 2.95
CA ALA A 156 -7.28 -15.66 1.64
C ALA A 156 -8.77 -15.59 1.26
N ALA A 157 -9.68 -15.81 2.21
CA ALA A 157 -11.12 -15.68 2.00
C ALA A 157 -11.52 -14.26 1.63
N ASP A 158 -10.87 -13.26 2.26
CA ASP A 158 -11.12 -11.84 1.97
C ASP A 158 -10.79 -11.46 0.53
N VAL A 159 -9.65 -11.94 0.04
CA VAL A 159 -9.19 -11.74 -1.35
C VAL A 159 -10.05 -12.54 -2.34
N THR A 160 -10.39 -13.78 -2.00
CA THR A 160 -11.21 -14.65 -2.87
C THR A 160 -12.62 -14.08 -3.07
N ALA A 161 -13.15 -13.37 -2.07
CA ALA A 161 -14.46 -12.71 -2.14
C ALA A 161 -14.55 -11.63 -3.24
N CYS A 162 -13.41 -11.12 -3.74
CA CYS A 162 -13.36 -10.22 -4.89
C CYS A 162 -13.72 -10.90 -6.21
N GLN A 163 -13.66 -12.23 -6.28
CA GLN A 163 -13.96 -13.04 -7.48
C GLN A 163 -13.15 -12.63 -8.72
N HIS A 164 -11.98 -11.98 -8.52
CA HIS A 164 -11.16 -11.46 -9.60
C HIS A 164 -10.11 -12.49 -10.06
N PRO A 165 -10.06 -12.89 -11.34
CA PRO A 165 -9.17 -13.97 -11.82
C PRO A 165 -7.68 -13.75 -11.49
N LYS A 166 -7.13 -12.56 -11.76
CA LYS A 166 -5.73 -12.24 -11.48
C LYS A 166 -5.39 -12.30 -9.97
N LEU A 167 -6.34 -11.90 -9.11
CA LEU A 167 -6.11 -11.94 -7.66
C LEU A 167 -6.11 -13.39 -7.16
N ASN A 168 -7.00 -14.23 -7.69
CA ASN A 168 -7.08 -15.64 -7.34
C ASN A 168 -5.85 -16.41 -7.80
N GLU A 169 -5.32 -16.10 -8.99
CA GLU A 169 -4.09 -16.70 -9.50
C GLU A 169 -2.88 -16.33 -8.64
N GLU A 170 -2.70 -15.04 -8.36
CA GLU A 170 -1.61 -14.54 -7.51
C GLU A 170 -1.71 -15.08 -6.07
N LEU A 171 -2.92 -15.11 -5.49
CA LEU A 171 -3.16 -15.70 -4.17
C LEU A 171 -2.81 -17.19 -4.16
N LYS A 172 -3.20 -17.94 -5.19
CA LYS A 172 -2.87 -19.37 -5.31
C LYS A 172 -1.36 -19.58 -5.32
N ASP A 173 -0.61 -18.80 -6.10
CA ASP A 173 0.85 -18.89 -6.16
C ASP A 173 1.51 -18.56 -4.81
N VAL A 174 1.07 -17.49 -4.15
CA VAL A 174 1.55 -17.11 -2.80
C VAL A 174 1.28 -18.22 -1.79
N LEU A 175 0.06 -18.76 -1.75
CA LEU A 175 -0.31 -19.84 -0.82
C LEU A 175 0.50 -21.11 -1.07
N GLN A 176 0.70 -21.49 -2.34
CA GLN A 176 1.53 -22.63 -2.70
C GLN A 176 2.98 -22.44 -2.29
N THR A 177 3.52 -21.23 -2.47
CA THR A 177 4.90 -20.91 -2.06
C THR A 177 5.07 -21.01 -0.55
N ILE A 178 4.12 -20.47 0.22
CA ILE A 178 4.12 -20.57 1.69
C ILE A 178 4.01 -22.03 2.15
N GLN A 179 3.16 -22.84 1.51
CA GLN A 179 2.97 -24.25 1.86
C GLN A 179 4.18 -25.14 1.53
N LYS A 180 4.91 -24.85 0.46
CA LYS A 180 6.08 -25.64 0.03
C LYS A 180 7.37 -25.24 0.73
N SER A 181 7.44 -24.03 1.29
CA SER A 181 8.63 -23.52 1.95
C SER A 181 8.82 -24.12 3.33
N SER A 182 10.06 -24.46 3.69
CA SER A 182 10.40 -24.68 5.10
C SER A 182 10.28 -23.35 5.87
N PRO A 183 10.16 -23.36 7.21
CA PRO A 183 10.16 -22.12 7.99
C PRO A 183 11.38 -21.23 7.72
N GLN A 184 12.56 -21.82 7.47
CA GLN A 184 13.79 -21.08 7.17
C GLN A 184 13.77 -20.47 5.77
N ASP A 185 13.29 -21.21 4.76
CA ASP A 185 13.17 -20.71 3.38
C ASP A 185 12.14 -19.57 3.26
N ALA A 186 11.05 -19.68 4.03
CA ALA A 186 10.02 -18.67 4.13
C ALA A 186 10.55 -17.36 4.72
N GLU A 187 11.49 -17.41 5.67
CA GLU A 187 12.14 -16.21 6.21
C GLU A 187 13.06 -15.53 5.18
N VAL A 188 13.82 -16.30 4.39
CA VAL A 188 14.73 -15.76 3.36
C VAL A 188 13.96 -15.00 2.28
N SER A 189 12.84 -15.57 1.81
CA SER A 189 11.96 -14.97 0.80
C SER A 189 10.88 -14.07 1.41
N GLY A 190 10.90 -13.87 2.72
CA GLY A 190 9.74 -13.42 3.48
C GLY A 190 9.25 -12.03 3.12
N ARG A 191 10.16 -11.10 2.83
CA ARG A 191 9.79 -9.74 2.42
C ARG A 191 9.00 -9.72 1.13
N MET A 192 9.43 -10.50 0.14
CA MET A 192 8.73 -10.60 -1.15
C MET A 192 7.35 -11.21 -0.95
N LEU A 193 7.24 -12.31 -0.19
CA LEU A 193 5.95 -12.94 0.08
C LEU A 193 4.98 -12.01 0.83
N VAL A 194 5.45 -11.32 1.87
CA VAL A 194 4.63 -10.38 2.64
C VAL A 194 4.22 -9.16 1.81
N GLU A 195 5.10 -8.68 0.92
CA GLU A 195 4.76 -7.63 -0.03
C GLU A 195 3.64 -8.06 -0.99
N ARG A 196 3.73 -9.27 -1.58
CA ARG A 196 2.69 -9.84 -2.44
C ARG A 196 1.35 -9.98 -1.72
N VAL A 197 1.35 -10.50 -0.48
CA VAL A 197 0.14 -10.55 0.37
C VAL A 197 -0.40 -9.13 0.65
N GLY A 198 0.48 -8.16 0.89
CA GLY A 198 0.09 -6.77 1.11
C GLY A 198 -0.60 -6.15 -0.10
N VAL A 199 -0.09 -6.39 -1.30
CA VAL A 199 -0.72 -5.94 -2.56
C VAL A 199 -2.09 -6.58 -2.76
N LEU A 200 -2.23 -7.88 -2.48
CA LEU A 200 -3.53 -8.57 -2.54
C LEU A 200 -4.53 -7.97 -1.54
N LEU A 201 -4.09 -7.66 -0.32
CA LEU A 201 -4.93 -7.02 0.70
C LEU A 201 -5.32 -5.58 0.33
N GLN A 202 -4.42 -4.82 -0.31
CA GLN A 202 -4.73 -3.50 -0.86
C GLN A 202 -5.82 -3.59 -1.94
N ALA A 203 -5.68 -4.53 -2.89
CA ALA A 203 -6.67 -4.75 -3.93
C ALA A 203 -8.02 -5.17 -3.34
N ALA A 204 -8.03 -6.12 -2.40
CA ALA A 204 -9.25 -6.54 -1.71
C ALA A 204 -9.91 -5.37 -0.97
N ALA A 205 -9.12 -4.53 -0.30
CA ALA A 205 -9.66 -3.38 0.41
C ALA A 205 -10.28 -2.34 -0.52
N LEU A 206 -9.69 -2.08 -1.70
CA LEU A 206 -10.29 -1.25 -2.74
C LEU A 206 -11.63 -1.83 -3.21
N TYR A 207 -11.67 -3.13 -3.53
CA TYR A 207 -12.90 -3.81 -3.96
C TYR A 207 -14.02 -3.69 -2.94
N HIS A 208 -13.73 -4.00 -1.68
CA HIS A 208 -14.72 -3.99 -0.61
C HIS A 208 -15.09 -2.59 -0.11
N SER A 209 -14.35 -1.55 -0.50
CA SER A 209 -14.71 -0.16 -0.17
C SER A 209 -15.99 0.30 -0.88
N GLY A 210 -16.34 -0.33 -2.01
CA GLY A 210 -17.45 0.10 -2.87
C GLY A 210 -17.19 1.46 -3.55
N GLY A 211 -15.93 1.89 -3.64
CA GLY A 211 -15.52 3.09 -4.36
C GLY A 211 -15.54 2.92 -5.88
N ASP A 212 -14.84 3.81 -6.59
CA ASP A 212 -14.75 3.76 -8.05
C ASP A 212 -14.06 2.48 -8.52
N GLN A 213 -14.81 1.67 -9.29
CA GLN A 213 -14.33 0.42 -9.87
C GLN A 213 -13.07 0.62 -10.73
N THR A 214 -12.96 1.77 -11.39
CA THR A 214 -11.80 2.14 -12.22
C THR A 214 -10.51 2.15 -11.40
N VAL A 215 -10.56 2.63 -10.14
CA VAL A 215 -9.39 2.65 -9.25
C VAL A 215 -8.96 1.23 -8.90
N PHE A 216 -9.92 0.35 -8.60
CA PHE A 216 -9.63 -1.07 -8.34
C PHE A 216 -9.01 -1.75 -9.56
N ASP A 217 -9.64 -1.62 -10.74
CA ASP A 217 -9.18 -2.27 -11.97
C ASP A 217 -7.78 -1.79 -12.35
N ARG A 218 -7.53 -0.47 -12.27
CA ARG A 218 -6.23 0.16 -12.51
C ARG A 218 -5.17 -0.29 -11.50
N PHE A 219 -5.53 -0.38 -10.21
CA PHE A 219 -4.60 -0.89 -9.20
C PHE A 219 -4.22 -2.34 -9.48
N VAL A 220 -5.18 -3.22 -9.78
CA VAL A 220 -4.91 -4.63 -10.08
C VAL A 220 -4.06 -4.76 -11.35
N ALA A 221 -4.39 -4.03 -12.41
CA ALA A 221 -3.62 -4.05 -13.65
C ALA A 221 -2.16 -3.60 -13.46
N SER A 222 -1.92 -2.60 -12.60
CA SER A 222 -0.58 -2.04 -12.39
C SER A 222 0.25 -2.73 -11.30
N ARG A 223 -0.37 -3.38 -10.31
CA ARG A 223 0.33 -3.98 -9.16
C ARG A 223 0.32 -5.51 -9.14
N VAL A 224 -0.57 -6.17 -9.90
CA VAL A 224 -0.72 -7.63 -9.86
C VAL A 224 -0.35 -8.26 -11.20
N GLY A 225 0.71 -9.07 -11.21
CA GLY A 225 1.05 -9.94 -12.35
C GLY A 225 1.57 -9.25 -13.62
N GLY A 226 2.13 -8.04 -13.52
CA GLY A 226 2.61 -7.24 -14.66
C GLY A 226 4.06 -6.74 -14.52
N ARG A 227 4.56 -6.05 -15.56
CA ARG A 227 5.84 -5.33 -15.50
C ARG A 227 5.62 -3.99 -14.80
N ARG A 228 6.42 -3.70 -13.77
CA ARG A 228 6.39 -2.42 -13.05
C ARG A 228 7.78 -1.82 -13.06
N GLY A 229 7.86 -0.50 -13.26
CA GLY A 229 9.09 0.23 -12.98
C GLY A 229 9.39 0.28 -11.49
N VAL A 230 10.64 0.60 -11.15
CA VAL A 230 11.03 0.82 -9.76
C VAL A 230 10.45 2.14 -9.21
N GLN A 231 10.29 3.13 -10.09
CA GLN A 231 9.79 4.47 -9.77
C GLN A 231 8.30 4.62 -10.07
N PHE A 232 7.70 5.68 -9.54
CA PHE A 232 6.34 6.09 -9.88
C PHE A 232 6.25 6.63 -11.31
N GLY A 233 5.03 6.66 -11.85
CA GLY A 233 4.77 7.17 -13.20
C GLY A 233 5.15 6.17 -14.29
N THR A 234 5.09 4.87 -13.97
CA THR A 234 5.39 3.77 -14.90
C THR A 234 4.15 2.96 -15.26
N LEU A 235 2.96 3.58 -15.18
CA LEU A 235 1.73 2.99 -15.67
C LEU A 235 1.79 2.85 -17.19
N GLU A 236 1.26 1.75 -17.71
CA GLU A 236 1.16 1.49 -19.16
C GLU A 236 0.19 2.50 -19.84
N GLU A 237 0.18 2.57 -21.18
CA GLU A 237 -0.59 3.59 -21.93
C GLU A 237 -2.11 3.52 -21.68
N GLU A 238 -2.64 2.39 -21.21
CA GLU A 238 -4.08 2.18 -20.91
C GLU A 238 -4.63 3.07 -19.78
N PHE A 239 -3.78 3.87 -19.13
CA PHE A 239 -4.14 4.72 -17.99
C PHE A 239 -4.27 6.22 -18.36
N SER A 240 -4.08 6.57 -19.64
CA SER A 240 -3.97 7.95 -20.16
C SER A 240 -5.31 8.69 -20.34
N GLY A 241 -6.40 8.22 -19.73
CA GLY A 241 -7.76 8.76 -19.89
C GLY A 241 -8.47 9.01 -18.58
#